data_AF-A0A7J8WJ72-F1
#
_entry.id   AF-A0A7J8WJ72-F1
#
_cell.length_a   1.000
_cell.length_b   1.000
_cell.length_c   1.000
_cell.angle_alpha   90.00
_cell.angle_beta   90.00
_cell.angle_gamma   90.00
#
_symmetry.space_group_name_H-M   'P 1'
#
loop_
_entity.id
_entity.type
_entity.pdbx_description
1 polymer ?
#
loop_
_entity_poly.entity_id
_entity_poly.type
_entity_poly.pdbx_seq_one_letter_code
_entity_poly.pdbx_strand_id
1 'polypeptide(L)'
;MLNEKSDVYSFGILIMEIISGRSPVDYSRPAGEVNLVEWLKTMVGNRKSEEVVDPKLPEMPASKALKRVLLVALKCVDPDATKRPKMGHIIHMLEADDLLFRDVGTSSLP
;
A
#
# COMPACT_ATOMS: atom_id res chain seq x y z
N MET A 1 16.85 -8.36 14.91
CA MET A 1 17.20 -7.08 15.58
C MET A 1 16.23 -6.03 15.07
N LEU A 2 15.51 -5.36 15.96
CA LEU A 2 14.55 -4.31 15.59
C LEU A 2 15.32 -3.05 15.20
N ASN A 3 14.93 -2.43 14.09
CA ASN A 3 15.50 -1.18 13.59
C ASN A 3 14.48 -0.45 12.70
N GLU A 4 14.82 0.75 12.25
CA GLU A 4 13.93 1.53 11.36
C GLU A 4 13.48 0.75 10.11
N LYS A 5 14.31 -0.15 9.59
CA LYS A 5 13.96 -0.97 8.41
C LYS A 5 12.98 -2.10 8.74
N SER A 6 12.98 -2.63 9.96
CA SER A 6 11.93 -3.55 10.41
C SER A 6 10.62 -2.80 10.64
N ASP A 7 10.67 -1.57 11.16
CA ASP A 7 9.47 -0.75 11.36
C ASP A 7 8.82 -0.39 10.01
N VAL A 8 9.64 -0.03 9.01
CA VAL A 8 9.16 0.19 7.64
C VAL A 8 8.52 -1.08 7.06
N TYR A 9 9.10 -2.25 7.28
CA TYR A 9 8.51 -3.51 6.82
C TYR A 9 7.13 -3.73 7.45
N SER A 10 7.03 -3.60 8.77
CA SER A 10 5.77 -3.75 9.51
C SER A 10 4.74 -2.71 9.09
N PHE A 11 5.14 -1.48 8.81
CA PHE A 11 4.25 -0.45 8.27
C PHE A 11 3.72 -0.82 6.88
N GLY A 12 4.57 -1.41 6.02
CA GLY A 12 4.16 -1.96 4.75
C GLY A 12 3.07 -3.02 4.89
N ILE A 13 3.24 -3.96 5.83
CA ILE A 13 2.23 -4.98 6.16
C ILE A 13 0.93 -4.32 6.64
N LEU A 14 1.02 -3.36 7.57
CA LEU A 14 -0.14 -2.65 8.10
C LEU A 14 -0.96 -1.97 6.99
N ILE A 15 -0.30 -1.33 6.01
CA ILE A 15 -1.00 -0.78 4.85
C ILE A 15 -1.77 -1.86 4.08
N MET A 16 -1.16 -3.04 3.88
CA MET A 16 -1.81 -4.15 3.18
C MET A 16 -3.02 -4.67 3.95
N GLU A 17 -2.93 -4.78 5.27
CA GLU A 17 -4.05 -5.15 6.15
C GLU A 17 -5.19 -4.15 6.04
N ILE A 18 -4.88 -2.84 6.10
CA ILE A 18 -5.88 -1.77 6.00
C ILE A 18 -6.64 -1.82 4.68
N ILE A 19 -5.92 -1.99 3.56
CA ILE A 19 -6.57 -1.98 2.24
C ILE A 19 -7.40 -3.24 2.00
N SER A 20 -6.92 -4.40 2.45
CA SER A 20 -7.50 -5.70 2.09
C SER A 20 -8.43 -6.30 3.14
N GLY A 21 -8.39 -5.82 4.38
CA GLY A 21 -9.10 -6.41 5.51
C GLY A 21 -8.62 -7.83 5.85
N ARG A 22 -7.47 -8.27 5.31
CA ARG A 22 -6.89 -9.60 5.55
C ARG A 22 -5.82 -9.54 6.64
N SER A 23 -5.69 -10.62 7.40
CA SER A 23 -4.54 -10.82 8.30
C SER A 23 -3.26 -11.11 7.51
N PRO A 24 -2.06 -10.76 8.03
CA PRO A 24 -0.79 -10.95 7.32
C PRO A 24 -0.46 -12.41 7.04
N VAL A 25 -0.91 -13.30 7.92
CA VAL A 25 -0.80 -14.76 7.82
C VAL A 25 -2.16 -15.38 8.12
N ASP A 26 -2.71 -16.15 7.19
CA ASP A 26 -4.01 -16.81 7.33
C ASP A 26 -3.96 -18.22 6.74
N TYR A 27 -3.79 -19.23 7.61
CA TYR A 27 -3.69 -20.63 7.22
C TYR A 27 -5.01 -21.26 6.75
N SER A 28 -6.14 -20.54 6.88
CA SER A 28 -7.42 -21.00 6.30
C SER A 28 -7.49 -20.79 4.79
N ARG A 29 -6.57 -20.02 4.21
CA ARG A 29 -6.51 -19.70 2.79
C ARG A 29 -5.73 -20.73 1.97
N PRO A 30 -5.97 -20.80 0.65
CA PRO A 30 -5.21 -21.66 -0.25
C PRO A 30 -3.70 -21.39 -0.22
N ALA A 31 -2.92 -22.38 -0.65
CA ALA A 31 -1.47 -22.21 -0.84
C ALA A 31 -1.18 -21.03 -1.78
N GLY A 32 -0.23 -20.16 -1.40
CA GLY A 32 0.06 -18.91 -2.10
C GLY A 32 -0.80 -17.72 -1.68
N GLU A 33 -1.86 -17.94 -0.89
CA GLU A 33 -2.68 -16.89 -0.28
C GLU A 33 -2.51 -16.75 1.23
N VAL A 34 -1.79 -17.69 1.85
CA VAL A 34 -1.52 -17.69 3.30
C VAL A 34 -0.72 -16.46 3.70
N ASN A 35 0.29 -16.08 2.93
CA ASN A 35 1.10 -14.90 3.19
C ASN A 35 0.57 -13.70 2.40
N LEU A 36 0.20 -12.64 3.12
CA LEU A 36 -0.40 -11.44 2.53
C LEU A 36 0.50 -10.76 1.49
N VAL A 37 1.82 -10.76 1.70
CA VAL A 37 2.78 -10.14 0.77
C VAL A 37 2.85 -10.91 -0.54
N GLU A 38 2.91 -12.25 -0.47
CA GLU A 38 2.95 -13.11 -1.67
C GLU A 38 1.67 -13.02 -2.48
N TRP A 39 0.52 -13.06 -1.79
CA TRP A 39 -0.77 -12.87 -2.41
C TRP A 39 -0.86 -11.50 -3.11
N LEU A 40 -0.50 -10.42 -2.41
CA LEU A 40 -0.57 -9.07 -2.97
C LEU A 40 0.32 -8.91 -4.19
N LYS A 41 1.56 -9.43 -4.14
CA LYS A 41 2.48 -9.43 -5.28
C LYS A 41 1.86 -10.12 -6.49
N THR A 42 1.18 -11.24 -6.27
CA THR A 42 0.47 -11.99 -7.32
C THR A 42 -0.68 -11.18 -7.90
N MET A 43 -1.52 -10.57 -7.06
CA MET A 43 -2.64 -9.74 -7.50
C MET A 43 -2.18 -8.54 -8.33
N VAL A 44 -1.15 -7.82 -7.85
CA VAL A 44 -0.58 -6.67 -8.57
C VAL A 44 0.10 -7.12 -9.87
N GLY A 45 0.87 -8.21 -9.86
CA GLY A 45 1.52 -8.77 -11.05
C GLY A 45 0.53 -9.20 -12.13
N ASN A 46 -0.63 -9.72 -11.73
CA ASN A 46 -1.72 -10.11 -12.62
C ASN A 46 -2.65 -8.95 -13.01
N ARG A 47 -2.30 -7.69 -12.66
CA ARG A 47 -3.09 -6.48 -12.92
C ARG A 47 -4.47 -6.47 -12.26
N LYS A 48 -4.63 -7.21 -11.15
CA LYS A 48 -5.86 -7.35 -10.36
C LYS A 48 -5.85 -6.48 -9.10
N SER A 49 -5.31 -5.25 -9.20
CA SER A 49 -5.15 -4.37 -8.03
C SER A 49 -6.47 -4.00 -7.35
N GLU A 50 -7.56 -3.91 -8.10
CA GLU A 50 -8.89 -3.54 -7.57
C GLU A 50 -9.54 -4.69 -6.78
N GLU A 51 -9.21 -5.94 -7.10
CA GLU A 51 -9.65 -7.14 -6.36
C GLU A 51 -8.95 -7.29 -4.99
N VAL A 52 -7.98 -6.44 -4.68
CA VAL A 52 -7.29 -6.45 -3.38
C VAL A 52 -8.11 -5.77 -2.29
N VAL A 53 -8.96 -4.81 -2.67
CA VAL A 53 -9.67 -3.93 -1.74
C VAL A 53 -10.67 -4.71 -0.90
N ASP A 54 -10.74 -4.43 0.40
CA ASP A 54 -11.72 -5.02 1.31
C ASP A 54 -13.14 -4.76 0.78
N PRO A 55 -13.93 -5.80 0.48
CA PRO A 55 -15.31 -5.63 0.02
C PRO A 55 -16.24 -4.98 1.06
N LYS A 56 -15.80 -4.85 2.32
CA LYS A 56 -16.53 -4.15 3.39
C LYS A 56 -16.28 -2.64 3.40
N LEU A 57 -15.37 -2.12 2.59
CA LEU A 57 -15.18 -0.68 2.47
C LEU A 57 -16.44 -0.03 1.89
N PRO A 58 -16.92 1.10 2.47
CA PRO A 58 -18.16 1.74 2.03
C PRO A 58 -18.06 2.32 0.62
N GLU A 59 -16.84 2.67 0.19
CA GLU A 59 -16.55 3.21 -1.12
C GLU A 59 -15.20 2.68 -1.63
N MET A 60 -15.14 2.39 -2.93
CA MET A 60 -13.90 1.98 -3.58
C MET A 60 -12.94 3.16 -3.73
N PRO A 61 -11.67 3.02 -3.31
CA PRO A 61 -10.67 4.07 -3.53
C PRO A 61 -10.48 4.35 -5.03
N ALA A 62 -10.18 5.60 -5.37
CA ALA A 62 -9.79 5.94 -6.74
C ALA A 62 -8.61 5.08 -7.21
N SER A 63 -8.69 4.52 -8.43
CA SER A 63 -7.71 3.55 -8.97
C SER A 63 -6.26 4.08 -8.91
N LYS A 64 -6.06 5.39 -9.10
CA LYS A 64 -4.75 6.05 -8.96
C LYS A 64 -4.22 6.00 -7.52
N ALA A 65 -5.05 6.35 -6.54
CA ALA A 65 -4.69 6.32 -5.13
C ALA A 65 -4.40 4.89 -4.67
N LEU A 66 -5.26 3.93 -5.05
CA LEU A 66 -5.05 2.51 -4.75
C LEU A 66 -3.70 2.00 -5.27
N LYS A 67 -3.41 2.21 -6.56
CA LYS A 67 -2.13 1.79 -7.16
C LYS A 67 -0.92 2.40 -6.46
N ARG A 68 -1.01 3.67 -6.05
CA ARG A 68 0.05 4.35 -5.29
C ARG A 68 0.27 3.72 -3.94
N VAL A 69 -0.79 3.52 -3.15
CA VAL A 69 -0.67 2.92 -1.82
C VAL A 69 -0.14 1.48 -1.91
N LEU A 70 -0.61 0.69 -2.88
CA LEU A 70 -0.08 -0.66 -3.12
C LEU A 70 1.41 -0.65 -3.49
N LEU A 71 1.85 0.28 -4.34
CA LEU A 71 3.26 0.43 -4.68
C LEU A 71 4.11 0.81 -3.46
N VAL A 72 3.63 1.72 -2.62
CA VAL A 72 4.29 2.10 -1.37
C VAL A 72 4.42 0.89 -0.44
N ALA A 73 3.32 0.16 -0.22
CA ALA A 73 3.31 -1.04 0.62
C ALA A 73 4.34 -2.08 0.13
N LEU A 74 4.35 -2.35 -1.18
CA LEU A 74 5.29 -3.30 -1.79
C LEU A 74 6.76 -2.87 -1.64
N LYS A 75 7.06 -1.57 -1.75
CA LYS A 75 8.42 -1.03 -1.51
C LYS A 75 8.83 -1.14 -0.03
N CYS A 76 7.89 -1.00 0.89
CA CYS A 76 8.15 -1.11 2.33
C CYS A 76 8.53 -2.54 2.72
N VAL A 77 7.94 -3.56 2.07
CA VAL A 77 8.18 -4.98 2.35
C VAL A 77 9.23 -5.63 1.44
N ASP A 78 10.10 -4.83 0.82
CA ASP A 78 11.19 -5.38 0.00
C ASP A 78 12.05 -6.35 0.85
N PRO A 79 12.36 -7.55 0.35
CA PRO A 79 13.22 -8.50 1.07
C PRO A 79 14.60 -7.89 1.39
N ASP A 80 15.10 -7.01 0.52
CA ASP A 80 16.31 -6.25 0.76
C ASP A 80 16.01 -4.99 1.59
N ALA A 81 16.44 -4.99 2.86
CA ALA A 81 16.23 -3.89 3.78
C ALA A 81 16.83 -2.55 3.31
N THR A 82 17.84 -2.59 2.44
CA THR A 82 18.47 -1.36 1.89
C THR A 82 17.56 -0.67 0.86
N LYS A 83 16.72 -1.44 0.16
CA LYS A 83 15.76 -0.93 -0.84
C LYS A 83 14.50 -0.35 -0.23
N ARG A 84 14.21 -0.67 1.04
CA ARG A 84 13.08 -0.11 1.77
C ARG A 84 13.25 1.40 1.93
N PRO A 85 12.24 2.23 1.60
CA PRO A 85 12.34 3.68 1.72
C PRO A 85 12.47 4.13 3.20
N LYS A 86 12.90 5.38 3.40
CA LYS A 86 12.82 6.03 4.72
C LYS A 86 11.39 6.49 4.98
N MET A 87 11.00 6.59 6.25
CA MET A 87 9.63 6.96 6.61
C MET A 87 9.18 8.32 6.05
N GLY A 88 10.06 9.33 6.04
CA GLY A 88 9.75 10.60 5.38
C GLY A 88 9.44 10.46 3.88
N HIS A 89 10.16 9.60 3.15
CA HIS A 89 9.86 9.33 1.74
C HIS A 89 8.52 8.60 1.58
N ILE A 90 8.18 7.70 2.49
CA ILE A 90 6.91 6.98 2.49
C ILE A 90 5.74 7.97 2.59
N ILE A 91 5.83 8.94 3.50
CA ILE A 91 4.82 10.01 3.66
C ILE A 91 4.66 10.79 2.35
N HIS A 92 5.76 11.30 1.78
CA HIS A 92 5.70 12.01 0.50
C HIS A 92 5.12 11.18 -0.63
N MET A 93 5.44 9.89 -0.69
CA MET A 93 4.87 8.99 -1.70
C MET A 93 3.38 8.77 -1.51
N LEU A 94 2.85 8.80 -0.29
CA LEU A 94 1.41 8.66 -0.02
C LEU A 94 0.66 9.95 -0.37
N GLU A 95 1.24 11.11 0.00
CA GLU A 95 0.68 12.46 -0.15
C GLU A 95 0.85 13.06 -1.56
N ALA A 96 1.56 12.40 -2.48
CA ALA A 96 1.96 12.99 -3.77
C ALA A 96 0.81 13.52 -4.65
N ASP A 97 -0.45 13.18 -4.39
CA ASP A 97 -1.60 13.82 -5.06
C ASP A 97 -2.00 15.16 -4.40
N ASP A 98 -1.88 15.33 -3.08
CA ASP A 98 -2.30 16.55 -2.37
C ASP A 98 -1.44 17.77 -2.75
N LEU A 99 -0.17 17.57 -3.12
CA LEU A 99 0.70 18.64 -3.59
C LEU A 99 0.29 19.17 -4.97
N LEU A 100 -0.33 18.34 -5.82
CA LEU A 100 -0.82 18.78 -7.12
C LEU A 100 -2.19 19.47 -7.03
N PHE A 101 -2.98 19.22 -5.98
CA PHE A 101 -4.27 19.88 -5.74
C PHE A 101 -4.14 21.17 -4.92
N ARG A 102 -3.10 21.34 -4.09
CA ARG A 102 -2.86 22.62 -3.37
C ARG A 102 -2.53 23.79 -4.28
N ASP A 103 -1.94 23.54 -5.45
CA ASP A 103 -1.61 24.60 -6.42
C ASP A 103 -2.78 24.98 -7.35
N VAL A 104 -3.90 24.25 -7.30
CA VAL A 104 -5.09 24.51 -8.15
C VAL A 104 -6.21 25.25 -7.38
N GLY A 105 -6.04 25.48 -6.07
CA GLY A 105 -7.06 26.08 -5.21
C GLY A 105 -7.11 27.62 -5.15
N THR A 106 -6.24 28.36 -5.85
CA THR A 106 -6.17 29.84 -5.74
C THR A 106 -6.39 30.61 -7.05
N SER A 107 -6.82 29.95 -8.13
CA SER A 107 -7.08 30.63 -9.41
C SER A 107 -8.44 30.29 -10.00
N SER A 108 -9.52 30.73 -9.35
CA SER A 108 -10.70 31.31 -10.03
C SER A 108 -11.86 31.58 -9.06
N LEU A 109 -12.07 32.85 -8.75
CA LEU A 109 -13.41 33.39 -8.51
C LEU A 109 -13.51 34.67 -9.35
N PRO A 110 -14.51 34.83 -10.22
CA PRO A 110 -14.93 36.15 -10.66
C PRO A 110 -15.53 36.97 -9.50
#